data_AF-A0A7J4KLY9-F1
#
_entry.id   AF-A0A7J4KLY9-F1
#
_cell.length_a   1.000
_cell.length_b   1.000
_cell.length_c   1.000
_cell.angle_alpha   90.00
_cell.angle_beta   90.00
_cell.angle_gamma   90.00
#
_symmetry.space_group_name_H-M   'P 1'
#
loop_
_entity.id
_entity.type
_entity.pdbx_description
1 polymer ?
#
loop_
_entity_poly.entity_id
_entity_poly.type
_entity_poly.pdbx_seq_one_letter_code
_entity_poly.pdbx_strand_id
1 'polypeptide(L)' 'MSWAALFSHWGGMEKKKIVKLTRTVGRAKLYQLNGKSPLVMLLKNIEMTLIREAADAAEEEASMKVKARNGTRQKK' A
#
# COMPACT_ATOMS: atom_id res chain seq x y z
N MET A 1 3.68 -18.02 0.82
CA MET A 1 4.97 -17.75 0.16
C MET A 1 6.09 -18.06 1.14
N SER A 2 7.09 -18.86 0.75
CA SER A 2 8.26 -19.12 1.61
C SER A 2 9.34 -18.06 1.40
N TRP A 3 10.18 -17.84 2.41
CA TRP A 3 11.34 -16.93 2.31
C TRP A 3 12.28 -17.30 1.16
N ALA A 4 12.51 -18.60 0.97
CA ALA A 4 13.34 -19.12 -0.12
C ALA A 4 12.77 -18.79 -1.51
N ALA A 5 11.45 -18.87 -1.67
CA ALA A 5 10.78 -18.51 -2.92
C ALA A 5 10.88 -17.00 -3.21
N LEU A 6 10.85 -16.14 -2.20
CA LEU A 6 11.04 -14.69 -2.42
C LEU A 6 12.49 -14.36 -2.78
N PHE A 7 13.45 -15.01 -2.12
CA PHE A 7 14.88 -14.76 -2.33
C PHE A 7 15.33 -15.08 -3.76
N SER A 8 14.78 -16.14 -4.38
CA SER A 8 15.12 -16.51 -5.77
C SER A 8 14.68 -15.48 -6.81
N HIS A 9 13.66 -14.68 -6.52
CA HIS A 9 13.12 -13.66 -7.44
C HIS A 9 13.85 -12.31 -7.34
N TRP A 10 14.68 -12.14 -6.32
CA TRP A 10 15.22 -10.85 -5.96
C TRP A 10 16.14 -10.24 -7.03
N GLY A 11 16.97 -11.08 -7.67
CA GLY A 11 17.79 -10.66 -8.81
C GLY A 11 16.95 -10.23 -10.02
N GLY A 12 15.77 -10.83 -10.22
CA GLY A 12 14.84 -10.42 -11.27
C GLY A 12 14.20 -9.05 -10.98
N MET A 13 13.86 -8.79 -9.71
CA MET A 13 13.31 -7.51 -9.27
C MET A 13 14.34 -6.37 -9.39
N GLU A 14 15.61 -6.65 -9.09
CA GLU A 14 16.71 -5.69 -9.27
C GLU A 14 16.92 -5.36 -10.76
N LYS A 15 16.99 -6.39 -11.64
CA LYS A 15 17.12 -6.19 -13.10
C LYS A 15 15.99 -5.34 -13.69
N LYS A 16 14.77 -5.54 -13.21
CA LYS A 16 13.59 -4.76 -13.61
C LYS A 16 13.50 -3.39 -12.90
N LYS A 17 14.52 -3.02 -12.13
CA LYS A 17 14.60 -1.77 -11.36
C LYS A 17 13.44 -1.58 -10.38
N ILE A 18 12.78 -2.64 -9.93
CA ILE A 18 11.70 -2.58 -8.93
C ILE A 18 12.29 -2.33 -7.54
N VAL A 19 13.43 -2.97 -7.26
CA VAL A 19 14.22 -2.76 -6.05
C VAL A 19 15.61 -2.27 -6.43
N LYS A 20 16.28 -1.60 -5.48
CA LYS A 20 17.68 -1.18 -5.59
C LYS A 20 18.46 -1.75 -4.41
N LEU A 21 19.67 -2.24 -4.68
CA LEU A 21 20.61 -2.61 -3.62
C LEU A 21 21.02 -1.34 -2.87
N THR A 22 21.02 -1.40 -1.54
CA THR A 22 21.46 -0.28 -0.69
C THR A 22 22.80 -0.53 -0.06
N ARG A 23 22.98 -1.73 0.53
CA ARG A 23 24.24 -2.15 1.12
C ARG A 23 24.34 -3.67 1.17
N THR A 24 25.57 -4.15 1.33
CA THR A 24 25.87 -5.56 1.59
C THR A 24 26.46 -5.65 3.00
N VAL A 25 26.01 -6.62 3.80
CA VAL A 25 26.52 -6.89 5.14
C VAL A 25 26.95 -8.36 5.18
N GLY A 26 28.26 -8.60 5.15
CA GLY A 26 28.80 -9.95 4.96
C GLY A 26 28.31 -10.56 3.65
N ARG A 27 27.56 -11.66 3.72
CA ARG A 27 26.93 -12.32 2.56
C ARG A 27 25.51 -11.83 2.27
N ALA A 28 24.91 -11.04 3.15
CA ALA A 28 23.55 -10.57 3.01
C ALA A 28 23.49 -9.28 2.19
N LYS A 29 22.58 -9.23 1.21
CA LYS A 29 22.30 -8.04 0.42
C LYS A 29 21.01 -7.38 0.91
N LEU A 30 21.07 -6.09 1.24
CA LEU A 30 19.92 -5.30 1.65
C LEU A 30 19.43 -4.46 0.48
N TYR A 31 18.13 -4.45 0.29
CA TYR A 31 17.50 -3.77 -0.82
C TYR A 31 16.35 -2.91 -0.33
N GLN A 32 16.05 -1.89 -1.12
CA GLN A 32 14.92 -1.01 -0.91
C GLN A 32 14.08 -0.93 -2.17
N LEU A 33 12.79 -0.67 -2.00
CA LEU A 33 11.91 -0.38 -3.11
C LEU A 33 12.43 0.84 -3.88
N ASN A 34 12.49 0.72 -5.20
CA ASN A 34 12.95 1.81 -6.05
C ASN A 34 11.78 2.74 -6.40
N GLY A 35 11.60 3.79 -5.60
CA GLY A 35 10.55 4.79 -5.83
C GLY A 35 10.66 5.57 -7.15
N LYS A 36 11.80 5.50 -7.86
CA LYS A 36 11.96 6.10 -9.20
C LYS A 36 11.51 5.19 -10.34
N SER A 37 11.17 3.93 -10.05
CA SER A 37 10.70 3.00 -11.07
C SER A 37 9.28 3.35 -11.51
N PRO A 38 9.00 3.50 -12.82
CA PRO A 38 7.65 3.76 -13.32
C PRO A 38 6.62 2.75 -12.82
N LEU A 39 7.01 1.47 -12.75
CA LEU A 39 6.13 0.40 -12.27
C LEU A 39 5.79 0.55 -10.79
N VAL A 40 6.79 0.92 -9.97
CA VAL A 40 6.58 1.17 -8.53
C VAL A 40 5.69 2.39 -8.32
N MET A 41 5.88 3.45 -9.09
CA MET A 41 5.04 4.65 -9.02
C MET A 41 3.59 4.34 -9.40
N LEU A 42 3.37 3.54 -10.44
CA LEU A 42 2.02 3.13 -10.84
C LEU A 42 1.32 2.35 -9.72
N LEU A 43 2.01 1.38 -9.11
CA LEU A 43 1.47 0.61 -7.98
C LEU A 43 1.11 1.50 -6.80
N LYS A 44 1.97 2.47 -6.45
CA LYS A 44 1.70 3.45 -5.38
C LYS A 44 0.48 4.32 -5.68
N ASN A 45 0.29 4.71 -6.93
CA ASN A 45 -0.86 5.52 -7.31
C ASN A 45 -2.16 4.71 -7.17
N ILE A 46 -2.16 3.45 -7.62
CA ILE A 46 -3.31 2.54 -7.45
C ILE A 46 -3.60 2.34 -5.95
N GLU A 47 -2.57 2.05 -5.15
CA GLU A 47 -2.70 1.91 -3.70
C GLU A 47 -3.31 3.16 -3.05
N MET A 48 -2.82 4.35 -3.42
CA MET A 48 -3.34 5.61 -2.89
C MET A 48 -4.80 5.85 -3.28
N THR A 49 -5.19 5.52 -4.51
CA THR A 49 -6.59 5.61 -4.95
C THR A 49 -7.47 4.69 -4.12
N LEU A 50 -7.08 3.43 -3.94
CA LEU A 50 -7.84 2.46 -3.14
C LEU A 50 -7.98 2.91 -1.66
N ILE A 51 -6.91 3.47 -1.09
CA ILE A 51 -6.95 4.01 0.29
C ILE A 51 -7.95 5.17 0.38
N ARG A 52 -7.97 6.08 -0.60
CA ARG A 52 -8.91 7.21 -0.61
C ARG A 52 -10.34 6.74 -0.73
N GLU A 53 -10.64 5.86 -1.68
CA GLU A 53 -11.99 5.31 -1.85
C GLU A 53 -12.49 4.60 -0.59
N ALA A 54 -11.61 3.84 0.08
CA ALA A 54 -11.94 3.18 1.33
C ALA A 54 -12.18 4.18 2.49
N ALA A 55 -11.40 5.27 2.55
CA ALA A 55 -11.57 6.32 3.55
C ALA A 55 -12.87 7.11 3.33
N ASP A 56 -13.15 7.52 2.09
CA ASP A 56 -14.36 8.25 1.72
C ASP A 56 -15.62 7.42 2.03
N ALA A 57 -15.59 6.12 1.73
CA ALA A 57 -16.69 5.20 2.07
C ALA A 57 -16.91 5.12 3.59
N ALA A 58 -15.84 5.08 4.39
CA ALA A 58 -15.94 5.05 5.85
C ALA A 58 -16.49 6.36 6.42
N GLU A 59 -16.13 7.51 5.85
CA GLU A 59 -16.67 8.81 6.23
C GLU A 59 -18.16 8.95 5.91
N GLU A 60 -18.59 8.49 4.74
CA GLU A 60 -20.00 8.47 4.35
C GLU A 60 -20.84 7.60 5.29
N GLU A 61 -20.36 6.40 5.62
CA GLU A 61 -21.03 5.54 6.60
C GLU A 61 -21.13 6.20 7.99
N ALA A 62 -20.08 6.89 8.43
CA ALA A 62 -20.07 7.61 9.69
C ALA A 62 -21.08 8.77 9.68
N SER A 63 -21.14 9.53 8.57
CA SER A 63 -22.08 10.64 8.39
C SER A 63 -23.53 10.17 8.40
N MET A 64 -23.84 9.04 7.75
CA MET A 64 -25.16 8.43 7.74
C MET A 64 -25.58 7.93 9.13
N LYS A 65 -24.68 7.31 9.89
CA LYS A 65 -24.95 6.89 11.28
C LYS A 65 -25.24 8.08 12.20
N VAL A 66 -24.53 9.20 12.03
CA VAL A 66 -24.78 10.43 12.80
C VAL A 66 -26.15 11.05 12.46
N LYS A 67 -26.50 11.13 11.16
CA LYS A 67 -27.82 11.62 10.72
C LYS A 67 -28.96 10.73 11.23
N ALA A 68 -28.80 9.41 11.15
CA ALA A 68 -29.76 8.46 11.70
C ALA A 68 -29.95 8.63 13.22
N ARG A 69 -28.85 8.82 13.98
CA ARG A 69 -28.92 9.03 15.44
C ARG A 69 -29.60 10.35 15.82
N ASN A 70 -29.40 11.41 15.04
CA ASN A 70 -30.00 12.73 15.31
C ASN A 70 -31.49 12.78 14.92
N GLY A 71 -31.90 12.11 13.85
CA GLY A 71 -33.31 12.03 13.45
C GLY A 71 -34.20 11.32 14.48
N THR A 72 -33.66 10.36 15.22
CA THR A 72 -34.38 9.66 16.30
C THR A 72 -34.59 10.51 17.56
N ARG A 73 -33.75 11.56 17.76
CA ARG A 73 -33.77 12.40 18.96
C ARG A 73 -34.80 13.55 18.87
N GLN A 74 -35.21 13.95 17.66
CA GLN A 74 -36.21 15.02 17.44
C GLN A 74 -37.67 14.56 17.47
N LYS A 75 -37.95 13.24 17.54
CA LYS A 75 -39.31 12.68 17.57
C LYS A 75 -39.83 12.35 18.99
N LYS A 76 -39.21 12.89 20.05
CA LYS A 76 -39.68 12.75 21.44
C LYS A 76 -40.04 14.10 22.03
#